data_AF-A0A067SKP7-F1
#
_entry.id   AF-A0A067SKP7-F1
#
_cell.length_a   1.000
_cell.length_b   1.000
_cell.length_c   1.000
_cell.angle_alpha   90.00
_cell.angle_beta   90.00
_cell.angle_gamma   90.00
#
_symmetry.space_group_name_H-M   'P 1'
#
loop_
_entity.id
_entity.type
_entity.pdbx_description
1 polymer ?
#
loop_
_entity_poly.entity_id
_entity_poly.type
_entity_poly.pdbx_seq_one_letter_code
_entity_poly.pdbx_strand_id
1 'polypeptide(L)'
;KCQVIVSNSTHLSHPCCGVYRCPNPLQDNRHRFCQEHFNQHDVCAITECTQPIQAGTKTCSTPAHQKMEKLHVEKGKAAFPLTE
;
A
#
# COMPACT_ATOMS: atom_id res chain seq x y z
N LYS A 1 -11.76 36.88 -22.13
CA LYS A 1 -12.83 35.97 -21.64
C LYS A 1 -12.14 34.81 -20.96
N CYS A 2 -12.04 34.82 -19.63
CA CYS A 2 -11.39 33.77 -18.87
C CYS A 2 -12.38 32.61 -18.69
N GLN A 3 -12.03 31.43 -19.19
CA GLN A 3 -12.79 30.21 -18.95
C GLN A 3 -12.26 29.59 -17.66
N VAL A 4 -13.13 29.47 -16.66
CA VAL A 4 -12.87 28.73 -15.44
C VAL A 4 -13.27 27.28 -15.71
N ILE A 5 -12.29 26.39 -15.72
CA ILE A 5 -12.54 24.95 -15.75
C ILE A 5 -12.67 24.51 -14.30
N VAL A 6 -13.90 24.23 -13.87
CA VAL A 6 -14.17 23.57 -12.58
C VAL A 6 -14.08 22.07 -12.83
N SER A 7 -12.94 21.49 -12.53
CA SER A 7 -12.78 20.04 -12.46
C SER A 7 -13.42 19.57 -11.16
N ASN A 8 -14.52 18.82 -11.25
CA ASN A 8 -15.17 18.23 -10.07
C ASN A 8 -14.15 17.39 -9.28
N SER A 9 -14.20 17.62 -7.96
CA SER A 9 -13.51 16.96 -6.86
C SER A 9 -12.97 15.56 -7.19
N THR A 10 -11.64 15.46 -7.14
CA THR A 10 -10.90 14.37 -6.49
C THR A 10 -11.76 13.18 -6.10
N HIS A 11 -11.91 12.22 -7.01
CA HIS A 11 -11.92 10.81 -6.59
C HIS A 11 -10.49 10.49 -6.13
N LEU A 12 -10.07 11.10 -5.01
CA LEU A 12 -9.00 10.56 -4.18
C LEU A 12 -9.57 9.23 -3.71
N SER A 13 -9.23 8.17 -4.44
CA SER A 13 -9.66 6.79 -4.22
C SER A 13 -9.95 6.56 -2.73
N HIS A 14 -11.21 6.27 -2.40
CA HIS A 14 -11.53 5.77 -1.06
C HIS A 14 -10.53 4.65 -0.77
N PRO A 15 -9.83 4.70 0.36
CA PRO A 15 -8.83 3.70 0.64
C PRO A 15 -9.60 2.38 0.82
N CYS A 16 -9.43 1.52 -0.17
CA CYS A 16 -10.06 0.22 -0.25
C CYS A 16 -9.07 -0.82 0.29
N CYS A 17 -9.61 -1.93 0.76
CA CYS A 17 -8.80 -3.08 1.11
C CYS A 17 -7.94 -3.50 -0.10
N GLY A 18 -6.66 -3.81 0.12
CA GLY A 18 -5.72 -4.26 -0.91
C GLY A 18 -6.04 -5.63 -1.52
N VAL A 19 -7.16 -6.25 -1.14
CA VAL A 19 -7.66 -7.51 -1.69
C VAL A 19 -8.48 -7.23 -2.94
N TYR A 20 -8.19 -7.98 -4.00
CA TYR A 20 -8.94 -7.88 -5.25
C TYR A 20 -10.43 -8.09 -5.01
N ARG A 21 -11.24 -7.09 -5.40
CA ARG A 21 -12.72 -7.05 -5.26
C ARG A 21 -13.26 -7.04 -3.84
N CYS A 22 -12.49 -6.69 -2.81
CA CYS A 22 -13.07 -6.50 -1.49
C CYS A 22 -13.79 -5.13 -1.41
N PRO A 23 -15.12 -5.11 -1.13
CA PRO A 23 -15.88 -3.86 -0.99
C PRO A 23 -15.79 -3.27 0.42
N ASN A 24 -15.16 -3.98 1.37
CA ASN A 24 -15.20 -3.60 2.78
C ASN A 24 -14.33 -2.36 3.04
N PRO A 25 -14.83 -1.40 3.84
CA PRO A 25 -14.05 -0.24 4.24
C PRO A 25 -12.87 -0.65 5.13
N LEU A 26 -11.79 0.11 5.03
CA LEU A 26 -10.66 -0.01 5.95
C LEU A 26 -11.07 0.51 7.33
N GLN A 27 -10.60 -0.16 8.39
CA GLN A 27 -10.86 0.26 9.76
C GLN A 27 -10.09 1.54 10.12
N ASP A 28 -8.93 1.74 9.51
CA ASP A 28 -8.13 2.96 9.59
C ASP A 28 -7.53 3.25 8.21
N ASN A 29 -7.40 4.53 7.86
CA ASN A 29 -6.77 4.97 6.62
C ASN A 29 -5.29 4.55 6.53
N ARG A 30 -4.66 4.18 7.65
CA ARG A 30 -3.29 3.65 7.73
C ARG A 30 -3.21 2.15 7.43
N HIS A 31 -4.32 1.42 7.52
CA HIS A 31 -4.32 -0.01 7.25
C HIS A 31 -4.37 -0.28 5.74
N ARG A 32 -3.67 -1.34 5.30
CA ARG A 32 -3.72 -1.81 3.90
C ARG A 32 -4.90 -2.75 3.63
N PHE A 33 -5.47 -3.35 4.68
CA PHE A 33 -6.51 -4.37 4.59
C PHE A 33 -7.63 -4.06 5.58
N CYS A 34 -8.85 -4.45 5.24
CA CYS A 34 -10.02 -4.29 6.10
C CYS A 34 -9.96 -5.28 7.28
N GLN A 35 -10.86 -5.12 8.27
CA GLN A 35 -10.93 -5.97 9.47
C GLN A 35 -10.89 -7.47 9.15
N GLU A 36 -11.58 -7.89 8.10
CA GLU A 36 -11.68 -9.28 7.65
C GLU A 36 -10.37 -9.82 7.06
N HIS A 37 -9.58 -8.94 6.44
CA HIS A 37 -8.32 -9.26 5.77
C HIS A 37 -7.08 -8.83 6.58
N PHE A 38 -7.22 -8.55 7.88
CA PHE A 38 -6.07 -8.25 8.74
C PHE A 38 -5.02 -9.36 8.74
N ASN A 39 -5.46 -10.62 8.59
CA ASN A 39 -4.55 -11.76 8.47
C ASN A 39 -3.54 -11.59 7.33
N GLN A 40 -3.86 -10.82 6.29
CA GLN A 40 -2.92 -10.53 5.19
C GLN A 40 -1.87 -9.49 5.57
N HIS A 41 -2.03 -8.73 6.67
CA HIS A 41 -0.92 -7.94 7.23
C HIS A 41 0.17 -8.84 7.77
N ASP A 42 -0.19 -10.01 8.30
CA ASP A 42 0.75 -10.98 8.84
C ASP A 42 1.38 -11.89 7.75
N VAL A 43 0.97 -11.75 6.49
CA VAL A 43 1.49 -12.52 5.36
C VAL A 43 2.43 -11.66 4.53
N CYS A 44 3.48 -12.29 3.98
CA CYS A 44 4.44 -11.64 3.10
C CYS A 44 3.73 -10.86 1.98
N ALA A 45 4.13 -9.61 1.74
CA ALA A 45 3.57 -8.76 0.69
C ALA A 45 3.84 -9.25 -0.75
N ILE A 46 4.49 -10.40 -0.91
CA ILE A 46 4.81 -11.00 -2.20
C ILE A 46 3.71 -12.00 -2.52
N THR A 47 3.04 -11.82 -3.65
CA THR A 47 1.86 -12.59 -4.07
C THR A 47 2.09 -14.10 -4.13
N GLU A 48 3.33 -14.54 -4.38
CA GLU A 48 3.70 -15.96 -4.44
C GLU A 48 4.20 -16.52 -3.09
N CYS A 49 4.14 -15.74 -2.00
CA CYS A 49 4.65 -16.15 -0.70
C CYS A 49 3.55 -16.09 0.37
N THR A 50 3.26 -17.24 0.97
CA THR A 50 2.31 -17.37 2.09
C THR A 50 2.98 -17.42 3.46
N GLN A 51 4.29 -17.16 3.52
CA GLN A 51 5.03 -17.17 4.78
C GLN A 51 4.67 -15.95 5.65
N PRO A 52 4.71 -16.10 6.98
CA PRO A 52 4.45 -14.98 7.88
C PRO A 52 5.52 -13.90 7.73
N ILE A 53 5.12 -12.64 7.89
CA ILE A 53 6.07 -11.53 7.95
C ILE A 53 6.91 -11.61 9.22
N GLN A 54 8.08 -10.99 9.16
CA GLN A 54 8.85 -10.73 10.37
C GLN A 54 8.33 -9.46 11.04
N ALA A 55 8.30 -9.43 12.37
CA ALA A 55 7.85 -8.26 13.13
C ALA A 55 8.61 -6.99 12.69
N GLY A 56 7.87 -5.96 12.27
CA GLY A 56 8.42 -4.68 11.78
C GLY A 56 8.75 -4.63 10.29
N THR A 57 8.58 -5.72 9.53
CA THR A 57 8.72 -5.72 8.06
C THR A 57 7.42 -6.16 7.38
N LYS A 58 7.30 -5.91 6.08
CA LYS A 58 6.16 -6.38 5.26
C LYS A 58 6.49 -7.66 4.48
N THR A 59 7.63 -8.27 4.76
CA THR A 59 8.16 -9.44 4.07
C THR A 59 8.63 -10.50 5.06
N CYS A 60 8.61 -11.76 4.62
CA CYS A 60 9.10 -12.88 5.40
C CYS A 60 10.64 -12.87 5.54
N SER A 61 11.20 -13.78 6.34
CA SER A 61 12.64 -13.89 6.60
C SER A 61 13.50 -14.33 5.39
N THR A 62 12.89 -14.52 4.22
CA THR A 62 13.59 -14.87 2.98
C THR A 62 14.41 -13.69 2.46
N PRO A 63 15.72 -13.86 2.18
CA PRO A 63 16.61 -12.75 1.81
C PRO A 63 16.22 -12.08 0.49
N ALA A 64 15.63 -12.81 -0.46
CA ALA A 64 15.10 -12.26 -1.70
C ALA A 64 13.95 -11.26 -1.43
N HIS A 65 13.05 -11.62 -0.51
CA HIS A 65 11.87 -10.82 -0.18
C HIS A 65 12.25 -9.56 0.60
N GLN A 66 13.21 -9.66 1.53
CA GLN A 66 13.75 -8.50 2.21
C GLN A 66 14.44 -7.52 1.25
N LYS A 67 15.17 -8.01 0.24
CA LYS A 67 15.77 -7.16 -0.80
C LYS A 67 14.69 -6.43 -1.61
N MET A 68 13.61 -7.11 -1.97
CA MET A 68 12.50 -6.46 -2.69
C MET A 68 11.84 -5.36 -1.84
N GLU A 69 11.59 -5.61 -0.56
CA GLU A 69 11.04 -4.60 0.35
C GLU A 69 11.97 -3.39 0.47
N LYS A 70 13.29 -3.61 0.64
CA LYS A 70 14.28 -2.54 0.70
C LYS A 70 14.24 -1.68 -0.57
N LEU A 71 14.29 -2.32 -1.74
CA LEU A 71 14.19 -1.61 -3.03
C LEU A 71 12.86 -0.86 -3.19
N HIS A 72 11.76 -1.43 -2.71
CA HIS A 72 10.45 -0.79 -2.73
C HIS A 72 10.40 0.42 -1.80
N VAL A 73 10.95 0.31 -0.59
CA VAL A 73 11.06 1.41 0.38
C VAL A 73 11.97 2.51 -0.16
N GLU A 74 13.11 2.16 -0.75
CA GLU A 74 14.04 3.12 -1.38
C GLU A 74 13.37 3.85 -2.55
N LYS A 75 12.67 3.13 -3.44
CA LYS A 75 11.88 3.74 -4.52
C LYS A 75 10.77 4.65 -4.00
N GLY A 76 10.06 4.23 -2.95
CA GLY A 76 9.01 5.04 -2.33
C GLY A 76 9.55 6.29 -1.64
N LYS A 77 10.77 6.24 -1.08
CA LYS A 77 11.47 7.38 -0.50
C LYS A 77 12.13 8.29 -1.53
N ALA A 78 12.46 7.78 -2.72
CA ALA A 78 13.01 8.57 -3.81
C ALA A 78 11.96 9.49 -4.48
N ALA A 79 10.68 9.35 -4.11
CA ALA A 79 9.67 10.34 -4.44
C ALA A 79 9.83 11.56 -3.51
N PHE A 80 10.51 12.60 -4.02
CA PHE A 80 10.57 14.01 -3.58
C PHE A 80 11.75 14.42 -2.68
N PRO A 81 12.36 15.61 -2.94
CA PRO A 81 11.71 16.87 -3.32
C PRO A 81 11.93 17.35 -4.77
N LEU A 82 10.88 17.92 -5.36
CA LEU A 82 11.01 18.92 -6.43
C LEU A 82 11.62 20.15 -5.76
N THR A 83 12.92 20.34 -5.93
CA THR A 83 13.58 21.61 -5.62
C THR A 83 13.23 22.61 -6.72
N GLU A 84 12.58 23.71 -6.32
CA GLU A 84 12.49 24.96 -7.08
C GLU A 84 13.86 25.62 -7.24
#